data_AF-A0A4Y8W8C5-F1
#
_entry.id   AF-A0A4Y8W8C5-F1
#
_cell.length_a   1.000
_cell.length_b   1.000
_cell.length_c   1.000
_cell.angle_alpha   90.00
_cell.angle_beta   90.00
_cell.angle_gamma   90.00
#
_symmetry.space_group_name_H-M   'P 1'
#
loop_
_entity.id
_entity.type
_entity.pdbx_description
1 polymer ?
#
loop_
_entity_poly.entity_id
_entity_poly.type
_entity_poly.pdbx_seq_one_letter_code
_entity_poly.pdbx_strand_id
1 'polypeptide(L)'
;MVNIDLILKGYDEAFLRLRTQRNDAKINGDSKSLYIPLVETLGWADVIEEYFDERFGKDWMLKLPNSKSDYEQVILGFRYARNVVHHRWAVAVELDSQIPLLQDWRWKLTLESTRPQPKNHAAYESKLAGRALRHTFKDLHKIYGLARKHLVD
;
A
#
# COMPACT_ATOMS: atom_id res chain seq x y z
N MET A 1 15.22 -19.73 7.38
CA MET A 1 15.15 -18.90 6.16
C MET A 1 13.68 -18.58 5.91
N VAL A 2 13.32 -17.30 5.82
CA VAL A 2 11.92 -16.89 5.65
C VAL A 2 11.47 -17.18 4.22
N ASN A 3 10.31 -17.82 4.06
CA ASN A 3 9.76 -18.20 2.75
C ASN A 3 8.90 -17.07 2.17
N ILE A 4 9.39 -16.40 1.11
CA ILE A 4 8.67 -15.30 0.46
C ILE A 4 7.31 -15.71 -0.11
N ASP A 5 7.15 -16.96 -0.55
CA ASP A 5 5.87 -17.45 -1.08
C ASP A 5 4.79 -17.48 0.00
N LEU A 6 5.18 -17.80 1.25
CA LEU A 6 4.26 -17.77 2.38
C LEU A 6 3.86 -16.33 2.75
N ILE A 7 4.82 -15.40 2.70
CA ILE A 7 4.55 -13.97 2.95
C ILE A 7 3.59 -13.41 1.89
N LEU A 8 3.86 -13.67 0.60
CA LEU A 8 3.02 -13.21 -0.50
C LEU A 8 1.61 -13.80 -0.40
N LYS A 9 1.47 -15.07 -0.02
CA LYS A 9 0.16 -15.66 0.24
C LYS A 9 -0.58 -14.95 1.38
N GLY A 10 0.11 -14.61 2.47
CA GLY A 10 -0.47 -13.83 3.57
C GLY A 10 -0.98 -12.45 3.12
N TYR A 11 -0.20 -11.77 2.29
CA TYR A 11 -0.60 -10.51 1.66
C TYR A 11 -1.83 -10.67 0.76
N ASP A 12 -1.89 -11.71 -0.08
CA ASP A 12 -3.00 -11.96 -1.00
C ASP A 12 -4.31 -12.21 -0.23
N GLU A 13 -4.24 -12.98 0.85
CA GLU A 13 -5.38 -13.23 1.73
C GLU A 13 -5.85 -11.95 2.44
N ALA A 14 -4.93 -11.13 2.94
CA ALA A 14 -5.26 -9.85 3.56
C ALA A 14 -5.85 -8.86 2.55
N PHE A 15 -5.27 -8.77 1.35
CA PHE A 15 -5.78 -7.92 0.28
C PHE A 15 -7.18 -8.36 -0.19
N LEU A 16 -7.44 -9.68 -0.25
CA LEU A 16 -8.77 -10.21 -0.51
C LEU A 16 -9.77 -9.80 0.58
N ARG A 17 -9.40 -9.93 1.86
CA ARG A 17 -10.23 -9.47 2.99
C ARG A 17 -10.52 -7.97 2.91
N LEU A 18 -9.50 -7.16 2.63
CA LEU A 18 -9.66 -5.71 2.43
C LEU A 18 -10.63 -5.41 1.30
N ARG A 19 -10.51 -6.10 0.16
CA ARG A 19 -11.42 -5.91 -0.98
C ARG A 19 -12.88 -6.19 -0.62
N THR A 20 -13.13 -7.27 0.10
CA THR A 20 -14.49 -7.67 0.51
C THR A 20 -15.05 -6.72 1.57
N GLN A 21 -14.34 -6.56 2.70
CA GLN A 21 -14.84 -5.78 3.83
C GLN A 21 -14.91 -4.28 3.56
N ARG A 22 -14.11 -3.75 2.61
CA ARG A 22 -14.24 -2.37 2.17
C ARG A 22 -15.60 -2.08 1.52
N ASN A 23 -16.15 -3.03 0.77
CA ASN A 23 -17.47 -2.86 0.19
C ASN A 23 -18.55 -2.85 1.28
N ASP A 24 -18.41 -3.71 2.28
CA ASP A 24 -19.33 -3.75 3.44
C ASP A 24 -19.23 -2.47 4.28
N ALA A 25 -18.00 -2.01 4.56
CA ALA A 25 -17.71 -0.75 5.26
C ALA A 25 -18.36 0.45 4.57
N LYS A 26 -18.30 0.47 3.23
CA LYS A 26 -18.93 1.48 2.40
C LYS A 26 -20.46 1.43 2.49
N ILE A 27 -21.06 0.24 2.37
CA ILE A 27 -22.53 0.08 2.44
C ILE A 27 -23.06 0.52 3.82
N ASN A 28 -22.33 0.19 4.88
CA ASN A 28 -22.76 0.42 6.26
C ASN A 28 -22.29 1.75 6.84
N GLY A 29 -21.49 2.53 6.11
CA GLY A 29 -20.88 3.77 6.61
C GLY A 29 -19.95 3.55 7.82
N ASP A 30 -19.43 2.33 8.02
CA ASP A 30 -18.63 1.96 9.18
C ASP A 30 -17.13 1.94 8.84
N SER A 31 -16.44 3.02 9.20
CA SER A 31 -14.99 3.13 9.04
C SER A 31 -14.20 2.10 9.86
N LYS A 32 -14.75 1.59 10.98
CA LYS A 32 -14.05 0.62 11.84
C LYS A 32 -13.94 -0.74 11.15
N SER A 33 -14.94 -1.14 10.38
CA SER A 33 -14.88 -2.39 9.59
C SER A 33 -13.79 -2.36 8.50
N LEU A 34 -13.33 -1.18 8.06
CA LEU A 34 -12.16 -1.06 7.18
C LEU A 34 -10.82 -1.15 7.93
N TYR A 35 -10.81 -0.79 9.22
CA TYR A 35 -9.58 -0.63 9.99
C TYR A 35 -8.74 -1.90 10.00
N ILE A 36 -9.33 -3.02 10.44
CA ILE A 36 -8.62 -4.28 10.62
C ILE A 36 -8.04 -4.78 9.28
N PRO A 37 -8.83 -4.90 8.19
CA PRO A 37 -8.30 -5.36 6.91
C PRO A 37 -7.21 -4.46 6.32
N LEU A 38 -7.32 -3.14 6.53
CA LEU A 38 -6.35 -2.19 6.01
C LEU A 38 -5.02 -2.31 6.77
N VAL A 39 -5.06 -2.32 8.10
CA VAL A 39 -3.85 -2.51 8.93
C VAL A 39 -3.21 -3.86 8.64
N GLU A 40 -4.00 -4.92 8.50
CA GLU A 40 -3.50 -6.24 8.15
C GLU A 40 -2.79 -6.25 6.78
N THR A 41 -3.41 -5.67 5.75
CA THR A 41 -2.82 -5.60 4.41
C THR A 41 -1.53 -4.77 4.42
N LEU A 42 -1.50 -3.67 5.18
CA LEU A 42 -0.31 -2.83 5.34
C LEU A 42 0.81 -3.56 6.09
N GLY A 43 0.49 -4.33 7.13
CA GLY A 43 1.46 -5.13 7.87
C GLY A 43 2.12 -6.18 6.98
N TRP A 44 1.34 -6.88 6.15
CA TRP A 44 1.91 -7.83 5.19
C TRP A 44 2.78 -7.14 4.12
N ALA A 45 2.34 -5.99 3.60
CA ALA A 45 3.15 -5.21 2.67
C ALA A 45 4.47 -4.74 3.30
N ASP A 46 4.47 -4.38 4.58
CA ASP A 46 5.67 -4.02 5.34
C ASP A 46 6.66 -5.18 5.43
N VAL A 47 6.17 -6.38 5.81
CA VAL A 47 7.00 -7.60 5.89
C VAL A 47 7.60 -7.97 4.52
N ILE A 48 6.86 -7.77 3.43
CA ILE A 48 7.38 -7.98 2.07
C ILE A 48 8.50 -6.99 1.75
N GLU A 49 8.31 -5.72 2.07
CA GLU A 49 9.33 -4.69 1.85
C GLU A 49 10.59 -4.92 2.68
N GLU A 50 10.44 -5.28 3.96
CA GLU A 50 11.57 -5.65 4.82
C GLU A 50 12.35 -6.82 4.22
N TYR A 51 11.66 -7.87 3.77
CA TYR A 51 12.31 -9.02 3.11
C TYR A 51 13.15 -8.60 1.89
N PHE A 52 12.60 -7.77 1.00
CA PHE A 52 13.31 -7.31 -0.19
C PHE A 52 14.44 -6.33 0.15
N ASP A 53 14.23 -5.43 1.11
CA ASP A 53 15.23 -4.48 1.58
C ASP A 53 16.43 -5.19 2.20
N GLU A 54 16.21 -6.21 3.04
CA GLU A 54 17.28 -7.01 3.66
C GLU A 54 18.10 -7.78 2.63
N ARG A 55 17.44 -8.36 1.62
CA ARG A 55 18.08 -9.27 0.67
C ARG A 55 18.69 -8.58 -0.54
N PHE A 56 18.11 -7.47 -0.98
CA PHE A 56 18.48 -6.80 -2.22
C PHE A 56 18.77 -5.30 -2.04
N GLY A 57 18.65 -4.75 -0.83
CA GLY A 57 18.85 -3.34 -0.52
C GLY A 57 17.60 -2.50 -0.74
N LYS A 58 17.58 -1.29 -0.16
CA LYS A 58 16.41 -0.37 -0.17
C LYS A 58 15.94 0.09 -1.55
N ASP A 59 16.81 -0.06 -2.55
CA ASP A 59 16.57 0.31 -3.95
C ASP A 59 16.27 -0.91 -4.83
N TRP A 60 15.82 -2.03 -4.24
CA TRP A 60 15.52 -3.28 -4.96
C TRP A 60 14.53 -3.08 -6.12
N MET A 61 13.60 -2.12 -5.99
CA MET A 61 12.60 -1.82 -7.02
C MET A 61 13.23 -1.31 -8.32
N LEU A 62 14.43 -0.72 -8.27
CA LEU A 62 15.17 -0.28 -9.45
C LEU A 62 15.70 -1.45 -10.28
N LYS A 63 15.86 -2.62 -9.66
CA LYS A 63 16.37 -3.85 -10.29
C LYS A 63 15.29 -4.60 -11.08
N LEU A 64 14.03 -4.18 -11.00
CA LEU A 64 12.93 -4.83 -11.73
C LEU A 64 12.99 -4.49 -13.24
N PRO A 65 12.68 -5.43 -14.13
CA PRO A 65 12.60 -5.15 -15.56
C PRO A 65 11.43 -4.20 -15.84
N ASN A 66 11.65 -3.25 -16.74
CA ASN A 66 10.72 -2.15 -16.97
C ASN A 66 10.35 -1.41 -15.66
N SER A 67 11.31 -1.24 -14.73
CA SER A 67 11.22 -0.26 -13.63
C SER A 67 11.14 1.15 -14.22
N LYS A 68 10.01 1.44 -14.88
CA LYS A 68 9.59 2.81 -15.14
C LYS A 68 9.61 3.50 -13.78
N SER A 69 10.02 4.76 -13.75
CA SER A 69 9.94 5.63 -12.58
C SER A 69 8.63 5.44 -11.80
N ASP A 70 7.54 5.09 -12.49
CA ASP A 70 6.25 4.70 -11.94
C ASP A 70 6.29 3.70 -10.76
N TYR A 71 7.00 2.56 -10.86
CA TYR A 71 7.03 1.56 -9.77
C TYR A 71 7.82 2.04 -8.56
N GLU A 72 8.93 2.72 -8.80
CA GLU A 72 9.71 3.37 -7.74
C GLU A 72 8.84 4.38 -7.00
N GLN A 73 8.12 5.25 -7.72
CA GLN A 73 7.26 6.25 -7.12
C GLN A 73 6.10 5.62 -6.34
N VAL A 74 5.52 4.50 -6.80
CA VAL A 74 4.51 3.78 -6.03
C VAL A 74 5.06 3.24 -4.71
N ILE A 75 6.23 2.58 -4.72
CA ILE A 75 6.86 2.06 -3.50
C ILE A 75 7.26 3.19 -2.55
N LEU A 76 7.89 4.25 -3.05
CA LEU A 76 8.29 5.39 -2.22
C LEU A 76 7.08 6.11 -1.61
N GLY A 77 6.04 6.34 -2.40
CA GLY A 77 4.79 6.92 -1.90
C GLY A 77 4.11 6.02 -0.88
N PHE A 78 4.13 4.70 -1.10
CA PHE A 78 3.61 3.73 -0.15
C PHE A 78 4.38 3.74 1.18
N ARG A 79 5.72 3.76 1.14
CA ARG A 79 6.57 3.90 2.34
C ARG A 79 6.19 5.15 3.16
N TYR A 80 5.93 6.28 2.49
CA TYR A 80 5.46 7.50 3.15
C TYR A 80 4.10 7.28 3.86
N ALA A 81 3.11 6.81 3.10
CA ALA A 81 1.76 6.58 3.61
C ALA A 81 1.75 5.58 4.76
N ARG A 82 2.47 4.47 4.61
CA ARG A 82 2.65 3.44 5.64
C ARG A 82 3.21 4.04 6.94
N ASN A 83 4.29 4.82 6.85
CA ASN A 83 4.87 5.49 8.02
C ASN A 83 3.86 6.40 8.75
N VAL A 84 3.03 7.13 8.02
CA VAL A 84 1.96 7.94 8.61
C VAL A 84 0.87 7.06 9.23
N VAL A 85 0.45 6.00 8.54
CA VAL A 85 -0.59 5.07 9.02
C VAL A 85 -0.20 4.37 10.31
N HIS A 86 1.03 3.86 10.42
CA HIS A 86 1.50 3.21 11.67
C HIS A 86 1.41 4.13 12.87
N HIS A 87 1.56 5.44 12.67
CA HIS A 87 1.43 6.41 13.74
C HIS A 87 0.00 6.92 13.93
N ARG A 88 -0.78 7.08 12.85
CA ARG A 88 -2.08 7.79 12.85
C ARG A 88 -3.00 7.33 11.72
N TRP A 89 -3.43 6.07 11.71
CA TRP A 89 -4.29 5.53 10.64
C TRP A 89 -5.52 6.39 10.29
N ALA A 90 -6.26 6.89 11.29
CA ALA A 90 -7.49 7.65 11.08
C ALA A 90 -7.27 8.98 10.31
N VAL A 91 -6.02 9.46 10.24
CA VAL A 91 -5.69 10.67 9.46
C VAL A 91 -5.18 10.33 8.06
N ALA A 92 -4.91 9.06 7.76
CA ALA A 92 -4.29 8.64 6.51
C ALA A 92 -5.27 8.46 5.34
N VAL A 93 -6.51 8.10 5.67
CA VAL A 93 -7.54 7.72 4.69
C VAL A 93 -8.84 8.46 4.94
N GLU A 94 -9.63 8.61 3.89
CA GLU A 94 -10.96 9.20 3.95
C GLU A 94 -11.88 8.51 2.95
N LEU A 95 -13.18 8.55 3.23
CA LEU A 95 -14.20 8.13 2.29
C LEU A 95 -14.49 9.31 1.36
N ASP A 96 -14.43 9.10 0.05
CA ASP A 96 -14.64 10.22 -0.87
C ASP A 96 -16.10 10.75 -0.86
N SER A 97 -16.30 11.94 -1.42
CA SER A 97 -17.61 12.61 -1.44
C SER A 97 -18.46 12.32 -2.68
N GLN A 98 -18.10 11.32 -3.49
CA GLN A 98 -18.90 10.91 -4.65
C GLN A 98 -20.21 10.25 -4.21
N ILE A 99 -21.13 10.11 -5.17
CA ILE A 99 -22.38 9.38 -4.95
C ILE A 99 -22.10 7.96 -4.45
N PRO A 100 -22.99 7.36 -3.61
CA PRO A 100 -22.74 6.08 -2.97
C PRO A 100 -22.30 4.96 -3.93
N LEU A 101 -22.77 4.93 -5.17
CA LEU A 101 -22.33 3.92 -6.14
C LEU A 101 -20.83 4.04 -6.49
N LEU A 102 -20.31 5.25 -6.60
CA LEU A 102 -18.94 5.55 -7.04
C LEU A 102 -17.96 5.80 -5.88
N GLN A 103 -18.49 6.05 -4.68
CA GLN A 103 -17.72 6.31 -3.48
C GLN A 103 -16.68 5.21 -3.18
N ASP A 104 -15.49 5.59 -2.71
CA ASP A 104 -14.46 4.66 -2.28
C ASP A 104 -13.59 5.25 -1.18
N TRP A 105 -12.90 4.38 -0.46
CA TRP A 105 -11.86 4.78 0.47
C TRP A 105 -10.61 5.16 -0.30
N ARG A 106 -10.10 6.36 -0.01
CA ARG A 106 -8.92 6.94 -0.67
C ARG A 106 -7.90 7.41 0.34
N TRP A 107 -6.67 7.54 -0.12
CA TRP A 107 -5.65 8.30 0.59
C TRP A 107 -6.03 9.78 0.64
N LYS A 108 -5.74 10.46 1.75
CA LYS A 108 -5.98 11.91 1.83
C LYS A 108 -5.13 12.68 0.82
N LEU A 109 -5.60 13.85 0.40
CA LEU A 109 -4.80 14.71 -0.49
C LEU A 109 -3.50 15.18 0.19
N THR A 110 -3.56 15.47 1.48
CA THR A 110 -2.42 15.88 2.30
C THR A 110 -2.23 14.91 3.45
N LEU A 111 -0.99 14.46 3.64
CA LEU A 111 -0.58 13.63 4.77
C LEU A 111 0.63 14.22 5.45
N GLU A 112 0.47 14.63 6.70
CA GLU A 112 1.54 15.15 7.51
C GLU A 112 2.28 14.01 8.23
N SER A 113 3.57 13.87 7.93
CA SER A 113 4.48 13.00 8.66
C SER A 113 5.18 13.79 9.77
N THR A 114 5.39 13.16 10.92
CA THR A 114 6.21 13.73 12.01
C THR A 114 7.71 13.69 11.70
N ARG A 115 8.11 12.99 10.63
CA ARG A 115 9.49 12.86 10.17
C ARG A 115 9.63 13.34 8.72
N PRO A 116 10.62 14.19 8.40
CA PRO A 116 10.83 14.67 7.04
C PRO A 116 11.31 13.52 6.13
N GLN A 117 10.56 13.28 5.05
CA GLN A 117 10.90 12.29 4.01
C GLN A 117 10.59 12.88 2.62
N PRO A 118 11.32 13.91 2.16
CA PRO A 118 10.92 14.72 1.00
C PRO A 118 10.73 13.90 -0.29
N LYS A 119 11.61 12.93 -0.57
CA LYS A 119 11.49 12.05 -1.75
C LYS A 119 10.21 11.19 -1.69
N ASN A 120 9.95 10.58 -0.53
CA ASN A 120 8.78 9.71 -0.35
C ASN A 120 7.48 10.53 -0.33
N HIS A 121 7.53 11.74 0.22
CA HIS A 121 6.41 12.67 0.22
C HIS A 121 6.04 13.11 -1.21
N ALA A 122 7.01 13.52 -2.02
CA ALA A 122 6.77 13.87 -3.42
C ALA A 122 6.20 12.68 -4.23
N ALA A 123 6.70 11.47 -3.95
CA ALA A 123 6.18 10.25 -4.56
C ALA A 123 4.74 9.95 -4.12
N TYR A 124 4.42 10.18 -2.85
CA TYR A 124 3.07 10.08 -2.31
C TYR A 124 2.13 11.06 -3.01
N GLU A 125 2.49 12.34 -3.09
CA GLU A 125 1.70 13.38 -3.78
C GLU A 125 1.47 13.02 -5.25
N SER A 126 2.48 12.46 -5.92
CA SER A 126 2.40 12.10 -7.34
C SER A 126 1.54 10.86 -7.62
N LYS A 127 1.54 9.85 -6.73
CA LYS A 127 1.00 8.52 -7.04
C LYS A 127 -0.15 8.04 -6.17
N LEU A 128 -0.24 8.53 -4.94
CA LEU A 128 -1.16 8.00 -3.92
C LEU A 128 -2.16 9.04 -3.44
N ALA A 129 -1.78 10.32 -3.28
CA ALA A 129 -2.67 11.36 -2.77
C ALA A 129 -4.01 11.41 -3.53
N GLY A 130 -5.12 11.33 -2.79
CA GLY A 130 -6.48 11.32 -3.36
C GLY A 130 -6.87 10.05 -4.13
N ARG A 131 -5.96 9.09 -4.30
CA ARG A 131 -6.19 7.85 -5.05
C ARG A 131 -6.91 6.82 -4.18
N ALA A 132 -7.87 6.10 -4.78
CA ALA A 132 -8.55 5.02 -4.09
C ALA A 132 -7.57 3.91 -3.67
N LEU A 133 -7.71 3.42 -2.43
CA LEU A 133 -6.81 2.43 -1.82
C LEU A 133 -6.65 1.18 -2.67
N ARG A 134 -7.76 0.71 -3.29
CA ARG A 134 -7.78 -0.46 -4.18
C ARG A 134 -6.72 -0.41 -5.28
N HIS A 135 -6.41 0.79 -5.77
CA HIS A 135 -5.48 0.95 -6.88
C HIS A 135 -4.04 0.82 -6.39
N THR A 136 -3.72 1.40 -5.22
CA THR A 136 -2.40 1.23 -4.59
C THR A 136 -2.12 -0.24 -4.30
N PHE A 137 -3.02 -0.95 -3.62
CA PHE A 137 -2.79 -2.36 -3.27
C PHE A 137 -2.74 -3.29 -4.49
N LYS A 138 -3.49 -2.97 -5.55
CA LYS A 138 -3.38 -3.67 -6.83
C LYS A 138 -2.00 -3.46 -7.48
N ASP A 139 -1.49 -2.23 -7.45
CA ASP A 139 -0.14 -1.94 -7.98
C ASP A 139 0.93 -2.64 -7.16
N LEU A 140 0.84 -2.61 -5.83
CA LEU A 140 1.76 -3.32 -4.94
C LEU A 140 1.75 -4.83 -5.19
N HIS A 141 0.57 -5.44 -5.30
CA HIS A 141 0.45 -6.87 -5.64
C HIS A 141 1.19 -7.20 -6.94
N LYS A 142 1.04 -6.37 -7.98
CA LYS A 142 1.76 -6.53 -9.25
C LYS A 142 3.27 -6.36 -9.07
N ILE A 143 3.71 -5.34 -8.35
CA ILE A 143 5.14 -5.05 -8.14
C ILE A 143 5.81 -6.19 -7.36
N TYR A 144 5.17 -6.68 -6.28
CA TYR A 144 5.69 -7.78 -5.48
C TYR A 144 5.76 -9.09 -6.26
N GLY A 145 4.75 -9.39 -7.08
CA GLY A 145 4.78 -10.55 -7.99
C GLY A 145 5.93 -10.48 -9.01
N LEU A 146 6.20 -9.29 -9.56
CA LEU A 146 7.36 -9.07 -10.42
C LEU A 146 8.69 -9.22 -9.65
N ALA A 147 8.77 -8.69 -8.43
CA ALA A 147 9.96 -8.77 -7.60
C ALA A 147 10.31 -10.21 -7.23
N ARG A 148 9.31 -11.01 -6.83
CA ARG A 148 9.48 -12.45 -6.63
C ARG A 148 10.08 -13.11 -7.88
N LYS A 149 9.44 -12.91 -9.03
CA LYS A 149 9.83 -13.55 -10.29
C LYS A 149 11.23 -13.15 -10.80
N HIS A 150 11.70 -11.95 -10.49
CA HIS A 150 12.94 -11.41 -11.10
C HIS A 150 14.12 -11.27 -10.15
N LEU A 151 13.88 -11.25 -8.85
CA LEU A 151 14.93 -11.10 -7.84
C LEU A 151 15.15 -12.38 -7.04
N VAL A 152 14.15 -13.27 -6.95
CA VAL A 152 14.23 -14.50 -6.16
C VAL A 152 14.39 -15.74 -7.03
N ASP A 153 13.60 -15.85 -8.10
CA ASP A 153 13.70 -16.91 -9.12
C ASP A 153 14.87 -16.66 -10.09
#